data_AF-A0A963IKT8-F1
#
_entry.id   AF-A0A963IKT8-F1
#
_cell.length_a   1.000
_cell.length_b   1.000
_cell.length_c   1.000
_cell.angle_alpha   90.00
_cell.angle_beta   90.00
_cell.angle_gamma   90.00
#
_symmetry.space_group_name_H-M   'P 1'
#
loop_
_entity.id
_entity.type
_entity.pdbx_description
1 polymer ?
#
loop_
_entity_poly.entity_id
_entity_poly.type
_entity_poly.pdbx_seq_one_letter_code
_entity_poly.pdbx_strand_id
1 'polypeptide(L)'
;MDLQIALLLGHDGITNGAIYALLALALVLVFAVTRVIFIPQGEFVAFGALTLAGLQAGRLPGTIWLLLALGTAIALIEGSRALR
;
A
#
# COMPACT_ATOMS: atom_id res chain seq x y z
N MET A 1 -33.62 15.57 8.54
CA MET A 1 -32.17 15.38 8.40
C MET A 1 -31.52 16.14 9.54
N ASP A 2 -30.85 15.44 10.44
CA ASP A 2 -30.20 16.08 11.58
C ASP A 2 -28.88 16.73 11.14
N LEU A 3 -28.57 17.93 11.64
CA LEU A 3 -27.35 18.65 11.29
C LEU A 3 -26.09 17.82 11.60
N GLN A 4 -26.15 16.98 12.65
CA GLN A 4 -25.06 16.07 13.01
C GLN A 4 -24.80 15.03 11.91
N ILE A 5 -25.85 14.46 11.31
CA ILE A 5 -25.71 13.47 10.22
C ILE A 5 -25.12 14.13 8.98
N ALA A 6 -25.55 15.36 8.65
CA ALA A 6 -25.00 16.11 7.52
C ALA A 6 -23.50 16.42 7.71
N LEU A 7 -23.09 16.79 8.92
CA LEU A 7 -21.68 17.06 9.25
C LEU A 7 -20.82 15.80 9.21
N LEU A 8 -21.31 14.67 9.74
CA LEU A 8 -20.62 13.38 9.68
C LEU A 8 -20.42 12.94 8.23
N LEU A 9 -21.48 12.97 7.42
CA LEU A 9 -21.41 12.57 6.02
C LEU A 9 -20.51 13.50 5.19
N GLY A 10 -20.51 14.81 5.51
CA GLY A 10 -19.60 15.77 4.88
C GLY A 10 -18.13 15.48 5.21
N HIS A 11 -17.82 15.16 6.46
CA HIS A 11 -16.47 14.78 6.86
C HIS A 11 -16.01 13.48 6.21
N ASP A 12 -16.88 12.46 6.19
CA ASP A 12 -16.60 11.18 5.52
C ASP A 12 -16.39 11.38 4.02
N GLY A 13 -17.22 12.20 3.38
CA GLY A 13 -17.11 12.53 1.97
C GLY A 13 -15.79 13.23 1.63
N ILE A 14 -15.39 14.23 2.42
CA ILE A 14 -14.11 14.93 2.23
C ILE A 14 -12.93 13.97 2.43
N THR A 15 -12.96 13.16 3.49
CA THR A 15 -11.86 12.25 3.83
C THR A 15 -11.69 11.20 2.73
N ASN A 16 -12.78 10.57 2.31
CA ASN A 16 -12.76 9.57 1.25
C ASN A 16 -12.38 10.17 -0.12
N GLY A 17 -12.89 11.38 -0.42
CA GLY A 17 -12.52 12.14 -1.62
C GLY A 17 -11.03 12.46 -1.66
N ALA A 18 -10.44 12.87 -0.52
CA ALA A 18 -9.01 13.12 -0.42
C ALA A 18 -8.17 11.85 -0.65
N ILE A 19 -8.60 10.69 -0.10
CA ILE A 19 -7.93 9.41 -0.32
C ILE A 19 -7.91 9.05 -1.81
N TYR A 20 -9.04 9.16 -2.51
CA TYR A 20 -9.10 8.86 -3.95
C TYR A 20 -8.33 9.86 -4.81
N ALA A 21 -8.32 11.15 -4.43
CA ALA A 21 -7.52 12.15 -5.13
C ALA A 21 -6.01 11.86 -5.00
N LEU A 22 -5.54 11.49 -3.80
CA LEU A 22 -4.16 11.09 -3.57
C LEU A 22 -3.80 9.80 -4.31
N LEU A 23 -4.70 8.81 -4.35
CA LEU A 23 -4.52 7.58 -5.12
C LEU A 23 -4.35 7.87 -6.62
N ALA A 24 -5.24 8.70 -7.18
CA ALA A 24 -5.14 9.13 -8.57
C ALA A 24 -3.83 9.87 -8.85
N LEU A 25 -3.44 10.79 -7.97
CA LEU A 25 -2.18 11.51 -8.07
C LEU A 25 -0.98 10.57 -8.06
N ALA A 26 -0.94 9.59 -7.14
CA ALA A 26 0.14 8.61 -7.08
C ALA A 26 0.25 7.78 -8.37
N LEU A 27 -0.87 7.29 -8.92
CA LEU A 27 -0.88 6.56 -10.20
C LEU A 27 -0.33 7.42 -11.34
N VAL A 28 -0.77 8.67 -11.44
CA VAL A 28 -0.34 9.61 -12.49
C VAL A 28 1.15 9.92 -12.37
N LEU A 29 1.66 10.16 -11.16
CA LEU A 29 3.07 10.45 -10.93
C LEU A 29 3.96 9.26 -11.32
N VAL A 30 3.60 8.04 -10.91
CA VAL A 30 4.36 6.83 -11.27
C VAL A 30 4.36 6.63 -12.78
N PHE A 31 3.20 6.78 -13.42
CA PHE A 31 3.09 6.68 -14.88
C PHE A 31 3.90 7.77 -15.60
N ALA A 32 3.88 9.01 -15.12
CA ALA A 32 4.60 10.12 -15.74
C ALA A 32 6.12 9.89 -15.78
N VAL A 33 6.69 9.27 -14.74
CA VAL A 33 8.14 9.00 -14.65
C VAL A 33 8.52 7.70 -15.36
N THR A 34 7.72 6.65 -15.23
CA THR A 34 8.08 5.29 -15.69
C THR A 34 7.44 4.88 -17.03
N ARG A 35 6.40 5.60 -17.48
CA ARG A 35 5.51 5.24 -18.59
C ARG A 35 4.84 3.86 -18.43
N VAL A 36 4.84 3.30 -17.22
CA VAL A 36 4.18 2.04 -16.87
C VAL A 36 3.11 2.31 -15.81
N ILE A 37 1.91 1.79 -16.04
CA ILE A 37 0.80 1.93 -15.08
C ILE A 37 1.00 0.88 -13.97
N PHE A 38 1.15 1.35 -12.74
CA PHE A 38 1.31 0.48 -11.58
C PHE A 38 -0.05 0.06 -11.01
N ILE A 39 -0.60 -1.00 -11.56
CA ILE A 39 -1.90 -1.57 -11.17
C ILE A 39 -1.95 -2.05 -9.69
N PRO A 40 -0.90 -2.67 -9.09
CA PRO A 40 -1.03 -3.29 -7.77
C PRO A 40 -0.99 -2.30 -6.58
N GLN A 41 -1.28 -1.01 -6.76
CA GLN A 41 -1.27 -0.04 -5.66
C GLN A 41 -2.17 -0.44 -4.48
N GLY A 42 -3.35 -1.00 -4.77
CA GLY A 42 -4.28 -1.47 -3.75
C GLY A 42 -3.73 -2.63 -2.91
N GLU A 43 -2.88 -3.47 -3.48
CA GLU A 43 -2.28 -4.60 -2.78
C GLU A 43 -1.30 -4.12 -1.69
N PHE A 44 -0.49 -3.08 -1.97
CA PHE A 44 0.39 -2.48 -0.96
C PHE A 44 -0.39 -1.87 0.19
N VAL A 45 -1.51 -1.20 -0.11
CA VAL A 45 -2.40 -0.63 0.92
C VAL A 45 -3.02 -1.75 1.76
N ALA A 46 -3.49 -2.83 1.13
CA ALA A 46 -4.04 -3.99 1.82
C ALA A 46 -3.01 -4.67 2.73
N PHE A 47 -1.78 -4.91 2.24
CA PHE A 47 -0.70 -5.46 3.06
C PHE A 47 -0.32 -4.54 4.21
N GLY A 48 -0.34 -3.22 4.02
CA GLY A 48 -0.14 -2.24 5.08
C GLY A 48 -1.22 -2.33 6.17
N ALA A 49 -2.49 -2.37 5.76
CA ALA A 49 -3.62 -2.50 6.69
C ALA A 49 -3.60 -3.82 7.46
N LEU A 50 -3.34 -4.95 6.79
CA LEU A 50 -3.21 -6.26 7.43
C LEU A 50 -2.02 -6.33 8.38
N THR A 51 -0.92 -5.67 8.05
CA THR A 51 0.26 -5.55 8.94
C THR A 51 -0.11 -4.77 10.20
N LEU A 52 -0.76 -3.62 10.05
CA LEU A 52 -1.20 -2.79 11.18
C LEU A 52 -2.18 -3.56 12.08
N ALA A 53 -3.16 -4.24 11.48
CA ALA A 53 -4.12 -5.06 12.22
C ALA A 53 -3.42 -6.21 12.98
N GLY A 54 -2.42 -6.85 12.38
CA GLY A 54 -1.61 -7.88 13.03
C GLY A 54 -0.83 -7.34 14.24
N LEU A 55 -0.20 -6.18 14.08
CA LEU A 55 0.53 -5.50 15.16
C LEU A 55 -0.40 -5.10 16.31
N GLN A 56 -1.58 -4.56 16.00
CA GLN A 56 -2.61 -4.23 17.00
C GLN A 56 -3.10 -5.48 17.74
N ALA A 57 -3.14 -6.64 17.08
CA ALA A 57 -3.50 -7.92 17.68
C ALA A 57 -2.33 -8.60 18.45
N GLY A 58 -1.17 -7.94 18.58
CA GLY A 58 0.02 -8.52 19.23
C GLY A 58 0.63 -9.71 18.47
N ARG A 59 0.28 -9.88 17.19
CA ARG A 59 0.78 -10.96 16.34
C ARG A 59 1.87 -10.44 15.42
N LEU A 60 2.84 -11.31 15.13
CA LEU A 60 3.84 -11.06 14.10
C LEU A 60 3.15 -10.98 12.72
N PRO A 61 3.25 -9.86 11.98
CA PRO A 61 2.65 -9.73 10.67
C PRO A 61 3.18 -10.76 9.67
N GLY A 62 2.29 -11.39 8.91
CA GLY A 62 2.68 -12.37 7.88
C GLY A 62 3.54 -11.79 6.76
N THR A 63 3.54 -10.46 6.59
CA THR A 63 4.38 -9.73 5.62
C THR A 63 5.88 -9.91 5.87
N ILE A 64 6.30 -10.26 7.09
CA ILE A 64 7.71 -10.56 7.41
C ILE A 64 8.21 -11.77 6.61
N TRP A 65 7.39 -12.82 6.49
CA TRP A 65 7.79 -14.02 5.74
C TRP A 65 7.93 -13.75 4.25
N LEU A 66 7.06 -12.91 3.69
CA LEU A 66 7.15 -12.48 2.30
C LEU A 66 8.44 -11.67 2.06
N LEU A 67 8.77 -10.76 2.97
CA LEU A 67 10.02 -9.99 2.93
C LEU A 67 11.24 -10.90 2.94
N LEU A 68 11.30 -11.84 3.87
CA LEU A 68 12.43 -12.78 3.98
C LEU A 68 12.55 -13.64 2.72
N ALA A 69 11.44 -14.17 2.20
CA ALA A 69 11.45 -15.03 1.01
C ALA A 69 11.93 -14.27 -0.23
N LEU A 70 11.33 -13.11 -0.55
CA LEU A 70 11.68 -12.33 -1.73
C LEU A 70 13.08 -11.71 -1.60
N GLY A 71 13.43 -11.19 -0.42
CA GLY A 71 14.75 -10.61 -0.16
C GLY A 71 15.86 -11.65 -0.30
N THR A 72 15.66 -12.86 0.24
CA THR A 72 16.63 -13.96 0.08
C THR A 72 16.74 -14.39 -1.38
N ALA A 73 15.61 -14.49 -2.10
CA ALA A 73 15.63 -14.87 -3.51
C ALA A 73 16.45 -13.88 -4.36
N ILE A 74 16.23 -12.57 -4.16
CA ILE A 74 16.98 -11.52 -4.88
C ILE A 74 18.46 -11.54 -4.48
N ALA A 75 18.76 -11.65 -3.19
CA ALA A 75 20.14 -11.71 -2.72
C ALA A 75 20.91 -12.89 -3.33
N LEU A 76 20.27 -14.06 -3.48
CA LEU A 76 20.87 -15.22 -4.15
C LEU A 76 21.06 -14.97 -5.66
N ILE A 77 20.07 -14.39 -6.34
CA ILE A 77 20.15 -14.09 -7.78
C ILE A 77 21.28 -13.09 -8.04
N GLU A 78 21.31 -11.96 -7.34
CA GLU A 78 22.35 -10.94 -7.52
C GLU A 78 23.72 -11.43 -7.08
N GLY A 79 23.80 -12.14 -5.95
CA GLY A 79 25.04 -12.79 -5.50
C GLY A 79 25.59 -13.74 -6.56
N SER A 80 24.75 -14.59 -7.14
CA SER A 80 25.18 -15.53 -8.19
C SER A 80 25.67 -14.84 -9.47
N ARG A 81 25.12 -13.66 -9.80
CA ARG A 81 25.56 -12.85 -10.95
C ARG A 81 26.87 -12.13 -10.65
N ALA A 82 27.09 -11.67 -9.43
CA ALA A 82 28.33 -11.01 -9.03
C ALA A 82 29.52 -11.97 -8.94
N LEU A 83 29.25 -13.26 -8.67
CA LEU A 83 30.24 -14.34 -8.59
C LEU A 83 30.57 -14.98 -9.96
N ARG A 84 29.81 -14.69 -11.02
CA ARG A 84 30.05 -15.15 -12.41
C ARG A 84 30.82 -14.10 -13.20
#